data_AF-A0A8J2BUJ1-F1
#
_entry.id   AF-A0A8J2BUJ1-F1
#
_cell.length_a   1.000
_cell.length_b   1.000
_cell.length_c   1.000
_cell.angle_alpha   90.00
_cell.angle_beta   90.00
_cell.angle_gamma   90.00
#
_symmetry.space_group_name_H-M   'P 1'
#
loop_
_entity.id
_entity.type
_entity.pdbx_description
1 polymer ?
#
loop_
_entity_poly.entity_id
_entity_poly.type
_entity_poly.pdbx_seq_one_letter_code
_entity_poly.pdbx_strand_id
1 'polypeptide(L)'
;MNSAEIARMVGTIIVLGFCFVLSAGLYAGLYTAGRMFRKTWLIWVSSLFALGQFLAAVGMVMTGYLDPFWRYLVAASALAYLAIPPAMWRVVIAFHRSEERPTSREREAERTRTEP
;
A
#
# COMPACT_ATOMS: atom_id res chain seq x y z
N MET A 1 23.40 -23.27 -18.29
CA MET A 1 22.17 -22.52 -18.58
C MET A 1 22.28 -21.99 -19.99
N ASN A 2 21.36 -22.35 -20.87
CA ASN A 2 21.37 -21.85 -22.24
C ASN A 2 20.66 -20.48 -22.32
N SER A 3 20.79 -19.77 -23.45
CA SER A 3 20.19 -18.44 -23.63
C SER A 3 18.66 -18.45 -23.52
N ALA A 4 18.00 -19.53 -23.94
CA ALA A 4 16.56 -19.67 -23.86
C ALA A 4 16.05 -19.83 -22.42
N GLU A 5 16.80 -20.50 -21.55
CA GLU A 5 16.49 -20.63 -20.12
C GLU A 5 16.63 -19.30 -19.41
N ILE A 6 17.70 -18.55 -19.67
CA ILE A 6 17.91 -17.20 -19.13
C ILE A 6 16.74 -16.28 -19.54
N ALA A 7 16.35 -16.30 -20.81
CA ALA A 7 15.26 -15.48 -21.32
C ALA A 7 13.91 -15.80 -20.63
N ARG A 8 13.63 -17.09 -20.39
CA ARG A 8 12.42 -17.50 -19.64
C ARG A 8 12.48 -17.03 -18.19
N MET A 9 13.60 -17.25 -17.51
CA MET A 9 13.79 -16.82 -16.11
C MET A 9 13.55 -15.32 -15.95
N VAL A 10 14.24 -14.52 -16.77
CA VAL A 10 14.12 -13.06 -16.75
C VAL A 10 12.70 -12.63 -17.11
N GLY A 11 12.12 -13.20 -18.17
CA GLY A 11 10.76 -12.89 -18.59
C GLY A 11 9.72 -13.17 -17.50
N THR A 12 9.79 -14.33 -16.85
CA THR A 12 8.90 -14.70 -15.75
C THR A 12 9.03 -13.73 -14.57
N ILE A 13 10.25 -13.40 -14.14
CA ILE A 13 10.46 -12.47 -13.03
C ILE A 13 9.99 -11.06 -13.38
N ILE A 14 10.22 -10.57 -14.59
CA ILE A 14 9.75 -9.25 -15.03
C ILE A 14 8.23 -9.19 -15.04
N VAL A 15 7.56 -10.19 -15.60
CA VAL A 15 6.09 -10.21 -15.66
C VAL A 15 5.49 -10.27 -14.26
N LEU A 16 6.00 -11.14 -13.40
CA LEU A 16 5.51 -11.23 -12.01
C LEU A 16 5.80 -9.96 -11.22
N GLY A 17 6.98 -9.36 -11.38
CA GLY A 17 7.34 -8.09 -10.75
C GLY A 17 6.46 -6.94 -11.23
N PHE A 18 6.18 -6.86 -12.52
CA PHE A 18 5.26 -5.87 -13.08
C PHE A 18 3.84 -6.06 -12.53
N CYS A 19 3.32 -7.29 -12.53
CA CYS A 19 2.01 -7.60 -11.96
C CYS A 19 1.94 -7.26 -10.47
N PHE A 20 3.02 -7.51 -9.72
CA PHE A 20 3.13 -7.16 -8.31
C PHE A 20 2.99 -5.66 -8.08
N VAL A 21 3.82 -4.85 -8.75
CA VAL A 21 3.83 -3.39 -8.59
C VAL A 21 2.52 -2.76 -9.07
N LEU A 22 2.00 -3.18 -10.23
CA LEU A 22 0.75 -2.67 -10.77
C LEU A 22 -0.43 -2.97 -9.84
N SER A 23 -0.51 -4.20 -9.33
CA SER A 23 -1.56 -4.60 -8.40
C SER A 23 -1.47 -3.87 -7.06
N ALA A 24 -0.26 -3.68 -6.53
CA ALA A 24 -0.04 -2.90 -5.31
C ALA A 24 -0.48 -1.44 -5.48
N GLY A 25 -0.15 -0.82 -6.63
CA GLY A 25 -0.56 0.55 -6.97
C GLY A 25 -2.08 0.68 -7.11
N LEU A 26 -2.73 -0.23 -7.84
CA LEU A 26 -4.18 -0.25 -7.99
C LEU A 26 -4.90 -0.49 -6.66
N TYR A 27 -4.38 -1.39 -5.83
CA TYR A 27 -4.88 -1.61 -4.47
C TYR A 27 -4.85 -0.31 -3.67
N ALA A 28 -3.70 0.36 -3.59
CA ALA A 28 -3.55 1.60 -2.82
C ALA A 28 -4.47 2.73 -3.36
N GLY A 29 -4.50 2.91 -4.68
CA GLY A 29 -5.32 3.94 -5.33
C GLY A 29 -6.82 3.73 -5.12
N LEU A 30 -7.31 2.52 -5.38
CA LEU A 30 -8.73 2.18 -5.21
C LEU A 30 -9.16 2.16 -3.74
N TYR A 31 -8.30 1.70 -2.83
CA TYR A 31 -8.56 1.76 -1.39
C TYR A 31 -8.73 3.22 -0.96
N THR A 32 -7.82 4.10 -1.36
CA THR A 32 -7.88 5.53 -1.04
C THR A 32 -9.11 6.18 -1.65
N ALA A 33 -9.40 5.94 -2.94
CA ALA A 33 -10.60 6.44 -3.60
C ALA A 33 -11.89 5.93 -2.92
N GLY A 34 -11.95 4.66 -2.53
CA GLY A 34 -13.09 4.09 -1.79
C GLY A 34 -13.32 4.76 -0.45
N ARG A 35 -12.24 5.12 0.26
CA ARG A 35 -12.32 5.86 1.53
C ARG A 35 -12.73 7.32 1.31
N MET A 36 -12.20 8.00 0.30
CA MET A 36 -12.54 9.38 -0.05
C MET A 36 -14.01 9.53 -0.47
N PHE A 37 -14.48 8.67 -1.38
CA PHE A 37 -15.87 8.71 -1.87
C PHE A 37 -16.87 7.98 -0.97
N ARG A 38 -16.42 7.45 0.17
CA ARG A 38 -17.23 6.63 1.10
C ARG A 38 -17.94 5.45 0.40
N LYS A 39 -17.34 4.90 -0.67
CA LYS A 39 -17.88 3.78 -1.44
C LYS A 39 -17.21 2.47 -1.01
N THR A 40 -17.92 1.66 -0.22
CA THR A 40 -17.43 0.36 0.27
C THR A 40 -17.10 -0.61 -0.87
N TRP A 41 -17.83 -0.56 -1.99
CA TRP A 41 -17.55 -1.38 -3.17
C TRP A 41 -16.12 -1.19 -3.71
N LEU A 42 -15.60 0.04 -3.73
CA LEU A 42 -14.23 0.29 -4.22
C LEU A 42 -13.17 -0.35 -3.31
N ILE A 43 -13.45 -0.48 -2.01
CA ILE A 43 -12.58 -1.15 -1.04
C ILE A 43 -12.59 -2.66 -1.26
N TRP A 44 -13.75 -3.24 -1.60
CA TRP A 44 -13.85 -4.64 -1.99
C TRP A 44 -13.09 -4.94 -3.27
N VAL A 45 -13.26 -4.10 -4.30
CA VAL A 45 -12.53 -4.23 -5.57
C VAL A 45 -11.02 -4.05 -5.35
N SER A 46 -10.60 -3.10 -4.50
CA SER A 46 -9.18 -2.93 -4.20
C SER A 46 -8.58 -4.19 -3.54
N SER A 47 -9.36 -4.92 -2.74
CA SER A 47 -8.93 -6.18 -2.12
C SER A 47 -8.63 -7.28 -3.15
N LEU A 48 -9.24 -7.23 -4.34
CA LEU A 48 -8.90 -8.14 -5.43
C LEU A 48 -7.48 -7.87 -5.96
N PHE A 49 -7.08 -6.60 -6.06
CA PHE A 49 -5.71 -6.22 -6.42
C PHE A 49 -4.73 -6.52 -5.29
N ALA A 50 -5.17 -6.43 -4.02
CA ALA A 50 -4.38 -6.89 -2.88
C ALA A 50 -4.08 -8.40 -2.95
N LEU A 51 -5.04 -9.22 -3.40
CA LEU A 51 -4.82 -10.63 -3.69
C LEU A 51 -3.89 -10.82 -4.90
N GLY A 52 -4.07 -10.03 -5.95
CA GLY A 52 -3.21 -10.04 -7.14
C GLY A 52 -1.74 -9.80 -6.83
N GLN A 53 -1.40 -8.79 -6.02
CA GLN A 53 -0.01 -8.58 -5.58
C GLN A 53 0.51 -9.77 -4.76
N PHE A 54 -0.31 -10.35 -3.89
CA PHE A 54 0.10 -11.46 -3.05
C PHE A 54 0.42 -12.69 -3.90
N LEU A 55 -0.43 -13.02 -4.87
CA LEU A 55 -0.21 -14.12 -5.81
C LEU A 55 1.04 -13.89 -6.67
N ALA A 56 1.29 -12.66 -7.12
CA ALA A 56 2.51 -12.32 -7.87
C ALA A 56 3.77 -12.50 -7.02
N ALA A 57 3.74 -12.10 -5.74
CA ALA A 57 4.84 -12.33 -4.80
C ALA A 57 5.08 -13.82 -4.54
N VAL A 58 4.02 -14.60 -4.28
CA VAL A 58 4.11 -16.05 -4.14
C VAL A 58 4.70 -16.68 -5.40
N GLY A 59 4.26 -16.25 -6.58
CA GLY A 59 4.81 -16.68 -7.86
C GLY A 59 6.32 -16.46 -7.94
N MET A 60 6.80 -15.25 -7.62
CA MET A 60 8.23 -14.92 -7.62
C MET A 60 9.02 -15.82 -6.65
N VAL A 61 8.51 -16.01 -5.43
CA VAL A 61 9.17 -16.82 -4.40
C VAL A 61 9.23 -18.31 -4.79
N MET A 62 8.18 -18.82 -5.44
CA MET A 62 8.07 -20.24 -5.85
C MET A 62 8.88 -20.59 -7.11
N THR A 63 9.23 -19.62 -7.95
CA THR A 63 9.96 -19.89 -9.22
C THR A 63 11.33 -20.54 -9.02
N GLY A 64 11.95 -20.35 -7.86
CA GLY A 64 13.31 -20.85 -7.64
C GLY A 64 14.41 -19.96 -8.24
N TYR A 65 14.07 -18.93 -9.02
CA TYR A 65 15.04 -18.14 -9.79
C TYR A 65 15.74 -17.04 -8.97
N LEU A 66 15.13 -16.63 -7.86
CA LEU A 66 15.68 -15.62 -6.96
C LEU A 66 16.54 -16.28 -5.87
N ASP A 67 17.64 -15.64 -5.49
CA ASP A 67 18.36 -16.01 -4.27
C ASP A 67 17.49 -15.88 -3.02
N PRO A 68 17.78 -16.63 -1.94
CA PRO A 68 17.00 -16.59 -0.72
C PRO A 68 16.79 -15.17 -0.16
N PHE A 69 17.82 -14.32 -0.21
CA PHE A 69 17.74 -12.92 0.20
C PHE A 69 16.61 -12.17 -0.53
N TRP A 70 16.57 -12.27 -1.87
CA TRP A 70 15.55 -11.60 -2.68
C TRP A 70 14.16 -12.18 -2.46
N ARG A 71 14.03 -13.49 -2.22
CA ARG A 71 12.73 -14.09 -1.88
C ARG A 71 12.17 -13.55 -0.57
N TYR A 72 13.01 -13.47 0.46
CA TYR A 72 12.59 -12.90 1.74
C TYR A 72 12.25 -11.42 1.61
N LEU A 73 13.01 -10.67 0.83
CA LEU A 73 12.70 -9.26 0.55
C LEU A 73 11.34 -9.12 -0.12
N VAL A 74 11.06 -9.87 -1.18
CA VAL A 74 9.75 -9.84 -1.89
C VAL A 74 8.62 -10.24 -0.96
N ALA A 75 8.79 -11.28 -0.15
CA ALA A 75 7.78 -11.72 0.81
C ALA A 75 7.50 -10.64 1.88
N ALA A 76 8.54 -10.04 2.44
CA ALA A 76 8.41 -8.94 3.39
C ALA A 76 7.73 -7.71 2.76
N SER A 77 8.12 -7.36 1.53
CA SER A 77 7.51 -6.27 0.77
C SER A 77 6.02 -6.53 0.52
N ALA A 78 5.63 -7.74 0.15
CA ALA A 78 4.22 -8.09 -0.08
C ALA A 78 3.37 -7.87 1.18
N LEU A 79 3.87 -8.26 2.35
CA LEU A 79 3.20 -8.03 3.63
C LEU A 79 3.13 -6.53 3.97
N ALA A 80 4.24 -5.81 3.77
CA ALA A 80 4.27 -4.37 4.00
C ALA A 80 3.26 -3.63 3.11
N TYR A 81 3.20 -3.95 1.81
CA TYR A 81 2.28 -3.31 0.87
C TYR A 81 0.80 -3.62 1.13
N LEU A 82 0.47 -4.74 1.77
CA LEU A 82 -0.89 -5.00 2.28
C LEU A 82 -1.25 -4.05 3.43
N ALA A 83 -0.30 -3.75 4.31
CA ALA A 83 -0.52 -2.89 5.47
C ALA A 83 -0.45 -1.38 5.17
N ILE A 84 0.27 -0.97 4.11
CA ILE A 84 0.52 0.43 3.80
C ILE A 84 -0.77 1.23 3.58
N PRO A 85 -1.72 0.86 2.70
CA PRO A 85 -2.92 1.67 2.46
C PRO A 85 -3.78 1.93 3.72
N PRO A 86 -4.13 0.93 4.54
CA PRO A 86 -4.90 1.19 5.77
C PRO A 86 -4.10 1.97 6.81
N ALA A 87 -2.79 1.71 6.95
CA ALA A 87 -1.93 2.43 7.89
C ALA A 87 -1.78 3.91 7.48
N MET A 88 -1.43 4.16 6.23
CA MET A 88 -1.26 5.50 5.68
C MET A 88 -2.54 6.32 5.77
N TRP A 89 -3.69 5.70 5.49
CA TRP A 89 -4.98 6.38 5.65
C TRP A 89 -5.23 6.87 7.09
N ARG A 90 -4.86 6.07 8.10
CA ARG A 90 -4.97 6.50 9.51
C ARG A 90 -4.04 7.67 9.82
N VAL A 91 -2.82 7.63 9.30
CA VAL A 91 -1.83 8.71 9.44
C VAL A 91 -2.35 10.00 8.82
N VAL A 92 -2.89 9.95 7.60
CA VAL A 92 -3.47 11.11 6.91
C VAL A 92 -4.63 11.73 7.70
N ILE A 93 -5.53 10.90 8.24
CA ILE A 93 -6.62 11.40 9.11
C ILE A 93 -6.07 12.05 10.37
N ALA A 94 -5.07 11.44 11.01
CA ALA A 94 -4.49 11.96 12.24
C ALA A 94 -3.88 13.36 12.03
N PHE A 95 -3.19 13.57 10.91
CA PHE A 95 -2.63 14.88 10.56
C PHE A 95 -3.72 15.95 10.35
N HIS A 96 -4.77 15.67 9.58
CA HIS A 96 -5.85 16.64 9.38
C HIS A 96 -6.58 16.97 10.69
N ARG A 97 -6.80 15.98 11.55
CA ARG A 97 -7.43 16.22 12.85
C ARG A 97 -6.55 17.04 13.80
N SER A 98 -5.23 16.98 13.66
CA SER A 98 -4.32 17.83 14.44
C SER A 98 -4.28 19.27 13.96
N GLU A 99 -4.48 19.52 12.66
CA GLU A 99 -4.57 20.87 12.09
C GLU A 99 -5.88 21.58 12.45
N GLU A 100 -6.99 20.85 12.54
CA GLU A 100 -8.30 21.42 12.90
C GLU A 100 -8.43 21.76 14.40
N ARG A 101 -7.48 21.37 15.25
CA ARG A 101 -7.55 21.71 16.69
C ARG A 101 -7.03 23.13 16.87
N PRO A 102 -7.86 24.09 17.36
CA PRO A 102 -7.37 25.41 17.70
C PRO A 102 -6.24 25.26 18.71
N THR A 103 -5.14 25.96 18.44
CA THR A 103 -3.93 25.92 19.23
C THR A 103 -4.24 26.30 20.68
N SER A 104 -3.47 25.81 21.65
CA SER A 104 -3.68 26.15 23.06
C SER A 104 -3.72 27.68 23.29
N ARG A 105 -2.96 28.44 22.48
CA ARG A 105 -2.96 29.91 22.49
C ARG A 105 -4.27 30.52 22.01
N GLU A 106 -4.89 29.98 20.96
CA GLU A 106 -6.20 30.44 20.48
C GLU A 106 -7.31 30.14 21.50
N ARG A 107 -7.25 28.98 22.16
CA ARG A 107 -8.20 28.65 23.24
C ARG A 107 -8.08 29.58 24.44
N GLU A 108 -6.86 30.00 24.77
CA GLU A 108 -6.59 30.90 25.89
C GLU A 108 -6.97 32.36 25.58
N ALA A 109 -6.78 32.78 24.32
CA ALA A 109 -7.24 34.06 23.79
C ALA A 109 -8.78 34.15 23.69
N GLU A 110 -9.45 33.05 23.33
CA GLU A 110 -10.92 32.98 23.29
C GLU A 110 -11.54 32.95 24.70
N ARG A 111 -10.85 32.35 25.67
CA ARG A 111 -11.24 32.35 27.08
C ARG A 111 -11.14 33.73 27.72
N THR A 112 -10.05 34.45 27.48
CA THR A 112 -9.85 35.83 27.99
C THR A 112 -10.77 36.86 27.33
N ARG A 113 -11.30 36.56 26.12
CA ARG A 113 -12.29 37.41 25.44
C ARG A 113 -13.73 37.21 25.94
N THR A 114 -14.02 36.06 26.53
CA THR A 114 -15.38 35.67 26.98
C THR A 114 -15.61 35.87 28.47
N GLU A 115 -14.56 36.17 29.24
CA GLU A 115 -14.68 36.61 30.64
C GLU A 115 -14.85 38.16 30.69
N PRO A 116 -15.99 38.67 31.18
CA PRO A 116 -16.28 40.10 31.28
C PRO A 116 -15.53 40.81 32.43
#